data_AF-A0A938QX35-F1
#
_entry.id   AF-A0A938QX35-F1
#
_cell.length_a   1.000
_cell.length_b   1.000
_cell.length_c   1.000
_cell.angle_alpha   90.00
_cell.angle_beta   90.00
_cell.angle_gamma   90.00
#
_symmetry.space_group_name_H-M   'P 1'
#
loop_
_entity.id
_entity.type
_entity.pdbx_description
1 polymer ?
#
loop_
_entity_poly.entity_id
_entity_poly.type
_entity_poly.pdbx_seq_one_letter_code
_entity_poly.pdbx_strand_id
1 'polypeptide(L)' 'MKPRGSNYREQSLKIHGLVCAKCGREFTHRNRQLLTVHHRDGNPRNNPPDGSNWENLCVYCHEDEHSRGLLGDYLSGEK' A
#
# COMPACT_ATOMS: atom_id res chain seq x y z
N MET A 1 10.35 20.65 5.06
CA MET A 1 9.13 20.65 4.23
C MET A 1 8.66 19.20 4.12
N LYS A 2 7.57 18.78 4.80
CA LYS A 2 7.07 17.41 4.63
C LYS A 2 6.64 17.26 3.16
N PRO A 3 7.10 16.24 2.42
CA PRO A 3 6.62 16.03 1.05
C PRO A 3 5.10 15.94 1.14
N ARG A 4 4.40 16.77 0.37
CA ARG A 4 2.93 16.72 0.27
C ARG A 4 2.60 15.26 -0.01
N GLY A 5 1.87 14.63 0.92
CA GLY A 5 1.45 13.23 0.79
C GLY A 5 0.95 13.02 -0.62
N SER A 6 1.66 12.16 -1.34
CA SER A 6 1.67 12.13 -2.79
C SER A 6 0.27 12.05 -3.39
N ASN A 7 0.01 12.76 -4.49
CA ASN A 7 -1.30 12.80 -5.17
C ASN A 7 -1.90 11.39 -5.38
N TYR A 8 -1.03 10.38 -5.58
CA TYR A 8 -1.45 8.99 -5.73
C TYR A 8 -2.14 8.41 -4.49
N ARG A 9 -1.84 8.90 -3.28
CA ARG A 9 -2.45 8.38 -2.05
C ARG A 9 -3.93 8.69 -2.00
N GLU A 10 -4.27 9.97 -2.17
CA GLU A 10 -5.68 10.38 -2.16
C GLU A 10 -6.42 9.77 -3.35
N GLN A 11 -5.75 9.60 -4.49
CA GLN A 11 -6.30 8.90 -5.65
C GLN A 11 -6.56 7.42 -5.37
N SER A 12 -5.62 6.71 -4.75
CA SER A 12 -5.77 5.31 -4.33
C SER A 12 -6.92 5.13 -3.34
N LEU A 13 -7.04 6.02 -2.34
CA LEU A 13 -8.16 5.99 -1.39
C LEU A 13 -9.51 6.26 -2.07
N LYS A 14 -9.52 7.07 -3.13
CA LYS A 14 -10.73 7.37 -3.90
C LYS A 14 -11.15 6.20 -4.80
N ILE A 15 -10.19 5.52 -5.42
CA ILE A 15 -10.44 4.41 -6.35
C ILE A 15 -10.77 3.12 -5.59
N HIS A 16 -9.93 2.77 -4.60
CA HIS A 16 -10.01 1.49 -3.89
C HIS A 16 -10.78 1.57 -2.56
N GLY A 17 -11.22 2.77 -2.17
CA GLY A 17 -11.96 2.99 -0.94
C GLY A 17 -11.11 2.92 0.33
N LEU A 18 -11.77 3.15 1.46
CA LEU A 18 -11.16 3.10 2.79
C LEU A 18 -11.23 1.68 3.37
N VAL A 19 -10.77 0.69 2.62
CA VAL A 19 -10.77 -0.72 3.04
C VAL A 19 -9.39 -1.34 2.82
N CYS A 20 -8.97 -2.21 3.73
CA CYS A 20 -7.77 -3.01 3.55
C CYS A 20 -8.04 -4.15 2.56
N ALA A 21 -7.33 -4.18 1.43
CA ALA A 21 -7.48 -5.21 0.40
C ALA A 21 -7.09 -6.63 0.90
N LYS A 22 -6.27 -6.73 1.95
CA LYS A 22 -5.78 -8.01 2.49
C LYS A 22 -6.67 -8.59 3.60
N CYS A 23 -7.11 -7.77 4.55
CA CYS A 23 -7.90 -8.24 5.70
C CYS A 23 -9.36 -7.79 5.71
N GLY A 24 -9.80 -7.01 4.71
CA GLY A 24 -11.17 -6.52 4.59
C GLY A 24 -11.58 -5.48 5.65
N ARG A 25 -10.68 -5.06 6.54
CA ARG A 25 -11.00 -4.06 7.57
C ARG A 25 -11.34 -2.73 6.92
N GLU A 26 -12.50 -2.18 7.27
CA GLU A 26 -12.95 -0.87 6.83
C GLU A 26 -12.43 0.25 7.76
N PHE A 27 -12.26 1.42 7.16
CA PHE A 27 -11.77 2.62 7.79
C PHE A 27 -12.70 3.79 7.45
N THR A 28 -12.72 4.76 8.34
CA THR A 28 -13.38 6.05 8.21
C THR A 28 -12.36 7.13 7.86
N HIS A 29 -12.85 8.32 7.51
CA HIS A 29 -11.99 9.48 7.29
C HIS A 29 -11.11 9.82 8.51
N ARG A 30 -11.53 9.47 9.74
CA ARG A 30 -10.80 9.74 10.99
C ARG A 30 -9.62 8.80 11.23
N ASN A 31 -9.66 7.60 10.68
CA ASN A 31 -8.62 6.59 10.84
C ASN A 31 -7.98 6.15 9.51
N ARG A 32 -8.27 6.86 8.40
CA ARG A 32 -7.68 6.62 7.07
C ARG A 32 -6.16 6.74 7.05
N GLN A 33 -5.54 7.42 8.02
CA GLN A 33 -4.08 7.47 8.17
C GLN A 33 -3.45 6.11 8.47
N LEU A 34 -4.25 5.14 8.94
CA LEU A 34 -3.82 3.76 9.16
C LEU A 34 -3.87 2.92 7.88
N LEU A 35 -4.35 3.47 6.77
CA LEU A 35 -4.23 2.90 5.43
C LEU A 35 -3.04 3.51 4.71
N THR A 36 -2.18 2.63 4.21
CA THR A 36 -1.04 2.92 3.35
C THR A 36 -1.33 2.42 1.94
N VAL A 37 -0.68 3.03 0.95
CA VAL A 37 -0.70 2.53 -0.43
C VAL A 37 0.44 1.55 -0.60
N HIS A 38 0.11 0.35 -1.04
CA HIS A 38 1.06 -0.67 -1.46
C HIS A 38 1.16 -0.67 -2.98
N HIS A 39 2.37 -0.68 -3.51
CA HIS A 39 2.65 -0.82 -4.95
C HIS A 39 2.84 -2.30 -5.27
N ARG A 40 1.93 -2.86 -6.08
CA ARG A 40 1.91 -4.30 -6.42
C ARG A 40 3.19 -4.76 -7.11
N ASP A 41 3.78 -3.90 -7.93
CA ASP A 41 5.04 -4.16 -8.65
C ASP A 41 6.31 -3.80 -7.85
N GLY A 42 6.15 -3.28 -6.62
CA GLY A 42 7.26 -2.80 -5.79
C GLY A 42 7.92 -1.50 -6.26
N ASN A 43 7.47 -0.89 -7.38
CA ASN A 43 8.06 0.32 -7.93
C ASN A 43 7.28 1.58 -7.48
N PRO A 44 7.83 2.40 -6.56
CA PRO A 44 7.14 3.60 -6.06
C PRO A 44 6.97 4.71 -7.11
N ARG A 45 7.60 4.59 -8.29
CA ARG A 45 7.46 5.54 -9.39
C ARG A 45 6.34 5.16 -10.37
N ASN A 46 5.91 3.90 -10.40
CA ASN A 46 4.84 3.45 -11.28
C ASN A 46 3.46 3.80 -10.67
N ASN A 47 2.94 4.96 -11.06
CA ASN A 47 1.76 5.58 -10.48
C ASN A 47 0.67 5.80 -11.54
N PRO A 48 0.04 4.74 -12.06
CA PRO A 48 -0.94 4.86 -13.12
C PRO A 48 -2.22 5.54 -12.62
N PRO A 49 -2.87 6.40 -13.42
CA PRO A 49 -4.01 7.20 -12.97
C PRO A 49 -5.29 6.38 -12.72
N ASP A 50 -5.34 5.14 -13.20
CA ASP A 50 -6.41 4.19 -12.92
C ASP A 50 -6.21 3.43 -11.60
N GLY A 51 -5.08 3.62 -10.93
CA GLY A 51 -4.73 2.95 -9.68
C GLY A 51 -4.47 1.45 -9.81
N SER A 52 -4.27 0.93 -11.03
CA SER A 52 -4.07 -0.50 -11.31
C SER A 52 -2.85 -1.11 -10.60
N ASN A 53 -1.82 -0.30 -10.32
CA ASN A 53 -0.63 -0.75 -9.60
C ASN A 53 -0.73 -0.62 -8.06
N TRP A 54 -1.88 -0.17 -7.52
CA TRP A 54 -2.01 0.13 -6.10
C TRP A 54 -2.99 -0.80 -5.41
N GLU A 55 -2.80 -0.95 -4.11
CA GLU A 55 -3.81 -1.42 -3.18
C GLU A 55 -3.69 -0.73 -1.82
N ASN A 56 -4.81 -0.52 -1.15
CA ASN A 56 -4.82 0.06 0.18
C ASN A 56 -4.67 -1.07 1.20
N LEU A 57 -3.60 -1.03 1.98
CA LEU A 57 -3.36 -1.98 3.07
C LEU A 57 -3.36 -1.24 4.40
N CYS A 58 -3.86 -1.87 5.45
CA CYS A 58 -3.64 -1.33 6.79
C CYS A 58 -2.17 -1.49 7.17
N VAL A 59 -1.66 -0.62 8.04
CA VAL A 59 -0.25 -0.62 8.48
C VAL A 59 0.25 -2.03 8.86
N TYR A 60 -0.58 -2.83 9.53
CA TYR A 60 -0.23 -4.21 9.92
C TYR A 60 -0.12 -5.16 8.72
N CYS A 61 -1.08 -5.11 7.79
CA CYS A 61 -1.06 -5.93 6.58
C CYS A 61 0.08 -5.53 5.64
N HIS A 62 0.39 -4.23 5.61
CA HIS A 62 1.48 -3.67 4.83
C HIS A 62 2.84 -4.12 5.39
N GLU A 63 3.04 -4.03 6.70
CA GLU A 63 4.24 -4.53 7.37
C GLU A 63 4.42 -6.05 7.18
N ASP A 64 3.36 -6.85 7.27
CA ASP A 64 3.42 -8.30 7.00
C ASP A 64 3.83 -8.59 5.55
N GLU A 65 3.37 -7.80 4.57
CA GLU A 65 3.75 -7.97 3.16
C GLU A 65 5.23 -7.69 2.94
N HIS A 66 5.74 -6.58 3.49
CA HIS A 66 7.16 -6.24 3.39
C HIS A 66 8.05 -7.21 4.20
N SER A 67 7.57 -7.70 5.34
CA SER A 67 8.31 -8.66 6.17
C SER A 67 8.36 -10.05 5.55
N ARG A 68 7.28 -10.49 4.89
CA ARG A 68 7.27 -11.72 4.10
C ARG A 68 8.15 -11.60 2.86
N GLY A 69 8.21 -10.43 2.22
CA GLY A 69 9.17 -10.15 1.15
C GLY A 69 10.62 -10.37 1.61
N LEU A 70 11.01 -9.80 2.75
CA LEU A 70 12.34 -10.00 3.32
C LEU A 70 12.67 -11.46 3.66
N LEU A 71 11.69 -12.23 4.16
CA LEU A 71 11.88 -13.66 4.43
C LEU A 71 11.95 -14.47 3.11
N GLY A 72 11.13 -14.12 2.13
CA GLY A 72 11.13 -14.70 0.78
C GLY A 72 12.45 -14.46 0.06
N ASP A 73 13.02 -13.26 0.15
CA ASP A 73 14.34 -12.92 -0.41
C ASP A 73 15.46 -13.69 0.31
N TYR A 74 15.38 -13.84 1.64
CA TYR A 74 16.34 -14.65 2.41
C TYR A 74 16.29 -16.15 2.07
N LEU A 75 15.10 -16.67 1.73
CA LEU A 75 14.90 -18.09 1.39
C LEU A 75 15.14 -18.38 -0.09
N SER A 76 14.94 -17.40 -0.98
CA SER A 76 15.11 -17.57 -2.43
C SER A 76 16.57 -17.58 -2.88
N GLY A 77 17.51 -17.17 -2.03
CA GLY A 77 18.94 -17.47 -2.23
C GLY A 77 19.56 -16.90 -3.52
N GLU A 78 19.01 -15.83 -4.08
CA GLU A 78 19.62 -15.13 -5.21
C GLU A 78 20.48 -13.98 -4.68
N LYS A 79 21.80 -14.23 -4.68
CA LYS A 79 22.85 -13.26 -4.40
C LYS A 79 23.29 -12.56 -5.68
#